data_AF-Q89YH9-F1
#
_entry.id   AF-Q89YH9-F1
#
_cell.length_a   1.000
_cell.length_b   1.000
_cell.length_c   1.000
_cell.angle_alpha   90.00
_cell.angle_beta   90.00
_cell.angle_gamma   90.00
#
_symmetry.space_group_name_H-M   'P 1'
#
loop_
_entity.id
_entity.type
_entity.pdbx_description
1 polymer ?
#
loop_
_entity_poly.entity_id
_entity_poly.type
_entity_poly.pdbx_seq_one_letter_code
_entity_poly.pdbx_strand_id
1 'polypeptide(L)' 'MTILGKYLSEKSINKADVSRKTGISKSRLSELSRKETAKLKADEVYLIALAIDVPPEEILQKVCGHLKLIKL' A
#
# COMPACT_ATOMS: atom_id res chain seq x y z
N MET A 1 5.96 -6.39 -9.59
CA MET A 1 5.86 -6.11 -8.13
C MET A 1 5.37 -4.70 -8.07
N THR A 2 4.23 -4.50 -7.40
CA THR A 2 3.54 -3.22 -7.44
C THR A 2 4.38 -2.13 -6.77
N ILE A 3 4.04 -0.87 -7.01
CA ILE A 3 4.70 0.26 -6.34
C ILE A 3 4.61 0.11 -4.81
N LEU A 4 3.44 -0.30 -4.29
CA LEU A 4 3.25 -0.61 -2.87
C LEU A 4 4.16 -1.77 -2.43
N GLY A 5 4.22 -2.86 -3.20
CA GLY A 5 5.06 -4.01 -2.88
C GLY A 5 6.55 -3.65 -2.78
N LYS A 6 7.05 -2.81 -3.69
CA LYS A 6 8.41 -2.29 -3.67
C LYS A 6 8.66 -1.43 -2.45
N TYR A 7 7.77 -0.47 -2.18
CA TYR A 7 7.84 0.40 -1.01
C TYR A 7 7.91 -0.37 0.31
N LEU A 8 7.03 -1.36 0.49
CA LEU A 8 7.02 -2.20 1.70
C LEU A 8 8.29 -3.06 1.82
N SER A 9 8.85 -3.52 0.69
CA SER A 9 10.08 -4.30 0.67
C SER A 9 11.30 -3.46 1.01
N GLU A 10 11.41 -2.24 0.46
CA GLU A 10 12.51 -1.31 0.74
C GLU A 10 12.55 -0.91 2.22
N LYS A 11 11.38 -0.73 2.83
CA LYS A 11 11.25 -0.45 4.28
C LYS A 11 11.28 -1.70 5.15
N SER A 12 11.52 -2.89 4.58
CA SER A 12 11.56 -4.18 5.31
C SER A 12 10.32 -4.43 6.19
N ILE A 13 9.14 -4.02 5.70
CA ILE A 13 7.88 -4.13 6.44
C ILE A 13 7.45 -5.60 6.56
N ASN A 14 7.16 -6.00 7.79
CA ASN A 14 6.61 -7.32 8.09
C ASN A 14 5.11 -7.38 7.81
N LYS A 15 4.72 -8.01 6.70
CA LYS A 15 3.30 -8.19 6.31
C LYS A 15 2.47 -8.98 7.33
N ALA A 16 3.08 -9.87 8.11
CA ALA A 16 2.35 -10.56 9.17
C ALA A 16 1.97 -9.61 10.31
N ASP A 17 2.80 -8.60 10.60
CA ASP A 17 2.50 -7.59 11.60
C ASP A 17 1.41 -6.63 11.14
N VAL A 18 1.51 -6.13 9.90
CA VAL A 18 0.47 -5.32 9.27
C VAL A 18 -0.87 -6.05 9.28
N SER A 19 -0.87 -7.35 8.95
CA SER A 19 -2.09 -8.16 8.97
C SER A 19 -2.76 -8.21 10.34
N ARG A 20 -1.97 -8.37 11.42
CA ARG A 20 -2.50 -8.37 12.80
C ARG A 20 -3.08 -7.02 13.21
N LYS A 21 -2.41 -5.92 12.86
CA LYS A 21 -2.83 -4.56 13.25
C LYS A 21 -4.05 -4.05 12.48
N THR A 22 -4.24 -4.50 11.24
CA THR A 22 -5.24 -3.93 10.32
C THR A 22 -6.43 -4.84 10.06
N GLY A 23 -6.32 -6.15 10.37
CA GLY A 23 -7.30 -7.15 9.95
C GLY A 23 -7.23 -7.51 8.45
N ILE A 24 -6.39 -6.84 7.66
CA ILE A 24 -6.17 -7.20 6.25
C ILE A 24 -5.44 -8.54 6.20
N SER A 25 -5.94 -9.50 5.41
CA SER A 25 -5.33 -10.83 5.36
C SER A 25 -3.92 -10.81 4.75
N LYS A 26 -3.04 -11.72 5.19
CA LYS A 26 -1.70 -11.89 4.59
C LYS A 26 -1.77 -12.17 3.08
N SER A 27 -2.79 -12.91 2.65
CA SER A 27 -3.05 -13.18 1.22
C SER A 27 -3.34 -11.89 0.47
N ARG A 28 -4.21 -11.04 1.02
CA ARG A 28 -4.54 -9.74 0.42
C ARG A 28 -3.32 -8.81 0.35
N LEU A 29 -2.53 -8.70 1.42
CA LEU A 29 -1.29 -7.93 1.41
C LEU A 29 -0.27 -8.46 0.38
N SER A 30 -0.21 -9.78 0.18
CA SER A 30 0.62 -10.40 -0.86
C SER A 30 0.11 -10.07 -2.27
N GLU A 31 -1.20 -10.17 -2.50
CA GLU A 31 -1.85 -9.79 -3.76
C GLU A 31 -1.55 -8.33 -4.10
N LEU A 32 -1.82 -7.40 -3.17
CA LEU A 32 -1.56 -5.97 -3.32
C LEU A 32 -0.09 -5.65 -3.60
N SER A 33 0.85 -6.49 -3.15
CA SER A 33 2.28 -6.32 -3.40
C SER A 33 2.74 -6.86 -4.75
N ARG A 34 2.06 -7.86 -5.31
CA ARG A 34 2.58 -8.66 -6.43
C ARG A 34 1.80 -8.50 -7.73
N LYS A 35 0.50 -8.24 -7.66
CA LYS A 35 -0.41 -8.26 -8.80
C LYS A 35 -0.76 -6.83 -9.22
N GLU A 36 -0.26 -6.40 -10.38
CA GLU A 36 -0.50 -5.03 -10.89
C GLU A 36 -1.98 -4.75 -11.17
N THR A 37 -2.81 -5.79 -11.37
CA THR A 37 -4.26 -5.63 -11.55
C THR A 37 -5.04 -5.52 -10.24
N ALA A 38 -4.40 -5.77 -9.09
CA ALA A 38 -5.04 -5.61 -7.80
C ALA A 38 -5.31 -4.13 -7.52
N LYS A 39 -6.56 -3.81 -7.19
CA LYS A 39 -6.94 -2.45 -6.80
C LYS A 39 -6.66 -2.25 -5.33
N LEU A 40 -5.75 -1.34 -5.01
CA LEU A 40 -5.50 -0.85 -3.67
C LEU A 40 -6.60 0.13 -3.29
N LYS A 41 -7.35 -0.16 -2.23
CA LYS A 41 -8.45 0.69 -1.77
C LYS A 41 -7.96 1.75 -0.79
N ALA A 42 -8.72 2.84 -0.64
CA ALA A 42 -8.36 3.96 0.23
C ALA A 42 -8.29 3.58 1.72
N ASP A 43 -9.22 2.74 2.19
CA ASP A 43 -9.21 2.17 3.54
C ASP A 43 -7.97 1.29 3.78
N GLU A 44 -7.61 0.46 2.80
CA GLU A 44 -6.39 -0.35 2.84
C GLU A 44 -5.13 0.52 2.91
N VAL A 45 -5.06 1.62 2.14
CA VAL A 45 -3.95 2.58 2.22
C VAL A 45 -3.84 3.15 3.64
N TYR A 46 -4.96 3.65 4.17
CA TYR A 46 -5.00 4.29 5.47
C TYR A 46 -4.55 3.35 6.59
N LEU A 47 -5.11 2.13 6.63
CA LEU A 47 -4.77 1.14 7.65
C LEU A 47 -3.33 0.64 7.53
N ILE A 48 -2.83 0.42 6.31
CA ILE A 48 -1.42 0.02 6.11
C ILE A 48 -0.49 1.13 6.60
N ALA A 49 -0.78 2.40 6.31
CA ALA A 49 0.02 3.53 6.74
C ALA A 49 0.10 3.63 8.27
N LEU A 50 -1.05 3.56 8.95
CA LEU A 50 -1.10 3.54 10.42
C LEU A 50 -0.33 2.34 11.01
N ALA A 51 -0.42 1.15 10.40
CA ALA A 51 0.23 -0.04 10.92
C ALA A 51 1.76 0.00 10.84
N ILE A 52 2.31 0.77 9.90
CA ILE A 52 3.75 0.96 9.68
C ILE A 52 4.27 2.31 10.19
N ASP A 53 3.43 3.06 10.90
CA ASP A 53 3.75 4.35 11.52
C ASP A 53 4.23 5.41 10.52
N VAL A 54 3.50 5.56 9.41
CA VAL A 54 3.71 6.63 8.44
C VAL A 54 2.42 7.38 8.13
N PRO A 55 2.51 8.64 7.68
CA PRO A 55 1.34 9.37 7.22
C PRO A 55 0.71 8.70 5.97
N PRO A 56 -0.64 8.56 5.89
CA PRO A 56 -1.31 7.96 4.73
C PRO A 56 -0.97 8.64 3.39
N GLU A 57 -0.74 9.95 3.40
CA GLU A 57 -0.33 10.72 2.23
C GLU A 57 0.99 10.24 1.63
N GLU A 58 1.91 9.67 2.41
CA GLU A 58 3.17 9.13 1.91
C GLU A 58 2.91 7.97 0.94
N ILE A 59 2.04 7.03 1.35
CA ILE A 59 1.66 5.89 0.52
C ILE A 59 0.88 6.35 -0.71
N LEU A 60 -0.07 7.28 -0.53
CA LEU A 60 -0.84 7.86 -1.64
C LEU A 60 0.07 8.52 -2.67
N GLN A 61 1.03 9.35 -2.24
CA GLN A 61 1.96 10.00 -3.16
C GLN A 61 2.86 9.01 -3.88
N LYS A 62 3.28 7.91 -3.24
CA LYS A 62 4.04 6.87 -3.94
C LYS A 62 3.21 6.16 -4.99
N VAL A 63 1.99 5.74 -4.67
CA VAL A 63 1.18 4.95 -5.60
C VAL A 63 0.55 5.81 -6.69
N CYS A 64 0.10 7.03 -6.37
CA CYS A 64 -0.69 7.88 -7.27
C CYS A 64 0.04 9.13 -7.77
N GLY A 65 1.27 9.42 -7.32
CA GLY A 65 1.98 10.66 -7.66
C GLY A 65 2.34 10.82 -9.15
N HIS A 66 2.18 9.78 -9.96
CA HIS A 66 2.36 9.83 -11.41
C HIS A 66 1.12 10.35 -12.14
N LEU A 67 -0.04 10.39 -11.48
CA LEU A 67 -1.29 10.84 -12.07
C LEU A 67 -1.25 12.35 -12.31
N LYS A 68 -1.75 12.77 -13.47
CA LYS A 68 -1.88 14.18 -13.85
C LYS A 68 -3.30 14.43 -14.32
N LEU A 69 -3.81 15.61 -14.02
CA LEU A 69 -5.06 16.08 -14.61
C LEU A 69 -4.86 16.30 -16.11
N ILE A 70 -5.86 15.92 -16.90
CA ILE A 70 -5.92 16.33 -18.30
C ILE A 70 -6.22 17.83 -18.28
N LYS A 71 -5.35 18.63 -18.89
CA LYS A 71 -5.66 20.04 -19.13
C LYS A 71 -6.84 20.09 -20.09
N LEU A 72 -7.95 20.66 -19.63
CA LEU A 72 -9.11 20.99 -20.44
C LEU A 72 -8.80 22.19 -21.34
#